data_AF-T0S084-F1
#
_entry.id   AF-T0S084-F1
#
_cell.length_a   1.000
_cell.length_b   1.000
_cell.length_c   1.000
_cell.angle_alpha   90.00
_cell.angle_beta   90.00
_cell.angle_gamma   90.00
#
_symmetry.space_group_name_H-M   'P 1'
#
loop_
_entity.id
_entity.type
_entity.pdbx_description
1 polymer ?
#
loop_
_entity_poly.entity_id
_entity_poly.type
_entity_poly.pdbx_seq_one_letter_code
_entity_poly.pdbx_strand_id
1 'polypeptide(L)'
;MSLSPKVLRFSKKDELRVALPKLREIIFEKKLLLIKIDFELNDDEYALICHSLSTSETKPFVEWDFGHLLNLTNKKNSPNYIFSNEAVPLHWDGAFHEVPAILAFYCVENEVQGGNTFFSNTSKVVKDLNFELFEKLKVSSIRYETQKVAHYGGI
;
A
#
# COMPACT_ATOMS: atom_id res chain seq x y z
N MET A 1 -17.93 -3.42 -3.13
CA MET A 1 -16.63 -2.91 -3.61
C MET A 1 -15.53 -2.95 -2.55
N SER A 2 -15.86 -2.84 -1.25
CA SER A 2 -14.88 -2.95 -0.15
C SER A 2 -14.17 -4.31 -0.10
N LEU A 3 -12.86 -4.28 0.10
CA LEU A 3 -12.09 -5.45 0.57
C LEU A 3 -12.47 -5.74 2.02
N SER A 4 -12.65 -7.02 2.36
CA SER A 4 -12.71 -7.46 3.76
C SER A 4 -11.31 -7.91 4.14
N PRO A 5 -10.57 -7.16 4.98
CA PRO A 5 -9.21 -7.54 5.35
C PRO A 5 -9.23 -8.85 6.13
N LYS A 6 -8.24 -9.72 5.89
CA LYS A 6 -7.89 -10.72 6.88
C LYS A 6 -7.29 -9.99 8.07
N VAL A 7 -7.81 -10.23 9.27
CA VAL A 7 -7.28 -9.62 10.49
C VAL A 7 -6.49 -10.65 11.27
N LEU A 8 -5.25 -10.30 11.64
CA LEU A 8 -4.41 -11.06 12.57
C LEU A 8 -4.07 -10.19 13.78
N ARG A 9 -3.83 -10.83 14.93
CA ARG A 9 -3.47 -10.16 16.17
C ARG A 9 -2.25 -10.85 16.76
N PHE A 10 -1.29 -10.06 17.24
CA PHE A 10 -0.10 -10.57 17.92
C PHE A 10 0.16 -9.73 19.16
N SER A 11 0.35 -10.38 20.30
CA SER A 11 0.64 -9.67 21.56
C SER A 11 2.14 -9.68 21.86
N LYS A 12 2.94 -10.48 21.12
CA LYS A 12 4.40 -10.56 21.27
C LYS A 12 5.11 -10.51 19.92
N LYS A 13 6.29 -9.88 19.89
CA LYS A 13 7.15 -9.78 18.69
C LYS A 13 7.48 -11.16 18.09
N ASP A 14 7.75 -12.15 18.93
CA ASP A 14 8.12 -13.49 18.47
C ASP A 14 6.97 -14.23 17.77
N GLU A 15 5.72 -13.98 18.16
CA GLU A 15 4.56 -14.55 17.49
C GLU A 15 4.45 -14.02 16.05
N LEU A 16 4.68 -12.72 15.87
CA LEU A 16 4.73 -12.10 14.55
C LEU A 16 5.88 -12.65 13.72
N ARG A 17 7.09 -12.78 14.30
CA ARG A 17 8.28 -13.35 13.62
C ARG A 17 8.02 -14.75 13.10
N VAL A 18 7.42 -15.62 13.91
CA VAL A 18 7.06 -16.99 13.50
C VAL A 18 6.02 -17.00 12.37
N ALA A 19 5.14 -15.99 12.33
CA ALA A 19 4.11 -15.89 11.30
C ALA A 19 4.61 -15.31 9.95
N LEU A 20 5.74 -14.58 9.92
CA LEU A 20 6.25 -13.88 8.73
C LEU A 20 6.23 -14.72 7.44
N PRO A 21 6.71 -15.97 7.43
CA PRO A 21 6.75 -16.76 6.19
C PRO A 21 5.37 -16.98 5.55
N LYS A 22 4.29 -16.96 6.35
CA LYS A 22 2.91 -17.17 5.88
C LYS A 22 2.18 -15.88 5.52
N LEU A 23 2.64 -14.72 6.01
CA LEU A 23 1.93 -13.46 5.80
C LEU A 23 1.82 -13.12 4.32
N ARG A 24 2.88 -13.40 3.56
CA ARG A 24 2.90 -13.18 2.12
C ARG A 24 1.81 -13.96 1.39
N GLU A 25 1.65 -15.24 1.69
CA GLU A 25 0.61 -16.08 1.08
C GLU A 25 -0.79 -15.50 1.37
N ILE A 26 -1.01 -15.10 2.61
CA ILE A 26 -2.26 -14.47 3.06
C ILE A 26 -2.52 -13.17 2.30
N ILE A 27 -1.50 -12.31 2.12
CA ILE A 27 -1.62 -11.06 1.37
C ILE A 27 -2.03 -11.34 -0.08
N PHE A 28 -1.40 -12.32 -0.73
CA PHE A 28 -1.70 -12.63 -2.13
C PHE A 28 -3.09 -13.27 -2.31
N GLU A 29 -3.53 -14.08 -1.35
CA GLU A 29 -4.86 -14.68 -1.34
C GLU A 29 -5.96 -13.65 -1.04
N LYS A 30 -5.76 -12.83 0.01
CA LYS A 30 -6.79 -11.95 0.58
C LYS A 30 -6.74 -10.52 0.06
N LYS A 31 -5.66 -10.13 -0.62
CA LYS A 31 -5.37 -8.79 -1.16
C LYS A 31 -5.22 -7.67 -0.14
N LEU A 32 -5.74 -7.85 1.08
CA LEU A 32 -5.59 -6.93 2.21
C LEU A 32 -5.46 -7.71 3.52
N LEU A 33 -4.41 -7.40 4.27
CA LEU A 33 -4.11 -7.98 5.57
C LEU A 33 -3.96 -6.85 6.59
N LEU A 34 -4.77 -6.88 7.65
CA LEU A 34 -4.66 -5.98 8.79
C LEU A 34 -4.04 -6.74 9.96
N ILE A 35 -2.85 -6.32 10.38
CA ILE A 35 -2.18 -6.86 11.56
C ILE A 35 -2.37 -5.85 12.69
N LYS A 36 -2.88 -6.32 13.84
CA LYS A 36 -2.94 -5.54 15.08
C LYS A 36 -1.91 -6.09 16.05
N ILE A 37 -1.07 -5.22 16.58
CA ILE A 37 -0.01 -5.58 17.52
C ILE A 37 -0.22 -4.85 18.84
N ASP A 38 0.13 -5.49 19.95
CA ASP A 38 0.11 -4.90 21.30
C ASP A 38 1.52 -4.45 21.75
N PHE A 39 2.42 -4.23 20.80
CA PHE A 39 3.81 -3.82 20.99
C PHE A 39 4.22 -2.83 19.91
N GLU A 40 5.28 -2.07 20.16
CA GLU A 40 5.86 -1.14 19.19
C GLU A 40 6.99 -1.79 18.38
N LEU A 41 7.11 -1.36 17.13
CA LEU A 41 8.22 -1.68 16.24
C LEU A 41 9.00 -0.40 16.02
N ASN A 42 10.33 -0.46 16.12
CA ASN A 42 11.15 0.63 15.57
C ASN A 42 11.31 0.46 14.05
N ASP A 43 11.90 1.48 13.41
CA ASP A 43 12.11 1.52 11.96
C ASP A 43 12.86 0.29 11.43
N ASP A 44 13.93 -0.15 12.10
CA ASP A 44 14.73 -1.31 11.70
C ASP A 44 13.94 -2.63 11.78
N GLU A 45 13.17 -2.81 12.87
CA GLU A 45 12.31 -3.98 13.05
C GLU A 45 11.20 -4.02 12.00
N TYR A 46 10.61 -2.86 11.68
CA TYR A 46 9.60 -2.75 10.65
C TYR A 46 10.16 -3.00 9.25
N ALA A 47 11.32 -2.43 8.93
CA ALA A 47 12.02 -2.66 7.68
C ALA A 47 12.36 -4.15 7.51
N LEU A 48 12.84 -4.83 8.56
CA LEU A 48 13.11 -6.27 8.54
C LEU A 48 11.86 -7.10 8.23
N ILE A 49 10.72 -6.75 8.83
CA ILE A 49 9.43 -7.37 8.52
C ILE A 49 9.11 -7.18 7.04
N CYS A 50 9.23 -5.97 6.50
CA CYS A 50 8.93 -5.69 5.10
C CYS A 50 9.88 -6.45 4.15
N HIS A 51 11.17 -6.51 4.45
CA HIS A 51 12.14 -7.31 3.70
C HIS A 51 11.76 -8.80 3.69
N SER A 52 11.27 -9.35 4.80
CA SER A 52 10.83 -10.75 4.85
C SER A 52 9.63 -11.09 3.94
N LEU A 53 8.87 -10.07 3.50
CA LEU A 53 7.78 -10.23 2.54
C LEU A 53 8.28 -10.26 1.09
N SER A 54 9.52 -9.81 0.84
CA SER A 54 10.21 -9.98 -0.43
C SER A 54 10.78 -11.40 -0.54
N THR A 55 10.71 -12.02 -1.71
CA THR A 55 10.99 -13.46 -1.86
C THR A 55 12.09 -13.84 -2.84
N SER A 56 12.75 -12.88 -3.53
CA SER A 56 13.81 -13.18 -4.53
C SER A 56 14.27 -11.90 -5.26
N GLU A 57 15.44 -11.98 -5.90
CA GLU A 57 15.95 -11.07 -6.96
C GLU A 57 14.91 -10.67 -8.04
N THR A 58 13.85 -11.47 -8.23
CA THR A 58 12.80 -11.21 -9.24
C THR A 58 11.66 -10.29 -8.77
N LYS A 59 11.57 -10.03 -7.46
CA LYS A 59 10.61 -9.09 -6.84
C LYS A 59 11.32 -8.36 -5.72
N PRO A 60 12.31 -7.52 -6.07
CA PRO A 60 13.15 -6.86 -5.10
C PRO A 60 12.33 -5.91 -4.23
N PHE A 61 12.88 -5.59 -3.07
CA PHE A 61 12.39 -4.47 -2.30
C PHE A 61 12.57 -3.20 -3.14
N VAL A 62 11.48 -2.46 -3.39
CA VAL A 62 11.56 -1.23 -4.20
C VAL A 62 12.30 -0.16 -3.40
N GLU A 63 13.41 0.32 -3.95
CA GLU A 63 14.22 1.38 -3.35
C GLU A 63 13.79 2.74 -3.89
N TRP A 64 13.69 3.73 -3.01
CA TRP A 64 13.46 5.12 -3.39
C TRP A 64 14.70 5.96 -3.03
N ASP A 65 14.85 7.12 -3.69
CA ASP A 65 15.96 8.04 -3.42
C ASP A 65 16.05 8.49 -1.94
N PHE A 66 14.94 8.42 -1.20
CA PHE A 66 14.84 8.77 0.22
C PHE A 66 15.02 7.55 1.16
N GLY A 67 15.36 6.37 0.63
CA GLY A 67 15.52 5.13 1.37
C GLY A 67 14.27 4.23 1.31
N HIS A 68 14.19 3.29 2.26
CA HIS A 68 13.19 2.20 2.24
C HIS A 68 11.91 2.51 3.04
N LEU A 69 11.94 3.54 3.89
CA LEU A 69 10.82 3.92 4.74
C LEU A 69 10.37 5.33 4.39
N LEU A 70 9.10 5.46 4.03
CA LEU A 70 8.44 6.74 3.84
C LEU A 70 7.69 7.12 5.11
N ASN A 71 8.21 8.11 5.84
CA ASN A 71 7.53 8.67 7.01
C ASN A 71 6.42 9.64 6.56
N LEU A 72 5.19 9.13 6.54
CA LEU A 72 3.98 9.89 6.21
C LEU A 72 3.52 10.69 7.44
N THR A 73 4.01 11.93 7.52
CA THR A 73 3.57 12.90 8.52
C THR A 73 2.96 14.10 7.81
N ASN A 74 1.83 14.60 8.32
CA ASN A 74 1.20 15.80 7.77
C ASN A 74 2.12 17.00 7.98
N LYS A 75 2.72 17.50 6.90
CA LYS A 75 3.55 18.71 6.93
C LYS A 75 2.70 19.88 6.45
N LYS A 76 2.38 20.82 7.35
CA LYS A 76 1.77 22.11 6.96
C LYS A 76 2.63 22.73 5.85
N ASN A 77 1.98 23.10 4.73
CA ASN A 77 2.60 23.69 3.54
C ASN A 77 3.53 22.77 2.72
N SER A 78 3.32 21.45 2.73
CA SER A 78 4.03 20.58 1.77
C SER A 78 3.63 20.91 0.33
N PRO A 79 4.58 21.11 -0.60
CA PRO A 79 4.28 21.27 -2.02
C PRO A 79 3.81 19.97 -2.69
N ASN A 80 3.96 18.84 -2.01
CA ASN A 80 3.51 17.54 -2.50
C ASN A 80 2.19 17.15 -1.83
N TYR A 81 1.17 16.91 -2.66
CA TYR A 81 -0.20 16.61 -2.27
C TYR A 81 -0.33 15.35 -1.40
N ILE A 82 0.62 14.41 -1.47
CA ILE A 82 0.61 13.19 -0.62
C ILE A 82 0.81 13.52 0.88
N PHE A 83 1.32 14.71 1.20
CA PHE A 83 1.44 15.22 2.57
C PHE A 83 0.44 16.36 2.86
N SER A 84 -0.50 16.60 1.94
CA SER A 84 -1.61 17.54 2.11
C SER A 84 -2.83 16.83 2.70
N ASN A 85 -3.84 17.60 3.11
CA ASN A 85 -5.11 17.06 3.60
C ASN A 85 -6.14 16.81 2.49
N GLU A 86 -5.72 16.85 1.23
CA GLU A 86 -6.61 16.65 0.09
C GLU A 86 -6.98 15.18 -0.08
N ALA A 87 -8.18 14.92 -0.59
CA ALA A 87 -8.61 13.56 -0.88
C ALA A 87 -7.82 13.00 -2.07
N VAL A 88 -7.12 11.90 -1.85
CA VAL A 88 -6.36 11.21 -2.90
C VAL A 88 -7.30 10.29 -3.69
N PRO A 89 -7.46 10.47 -5.02
CA PRO A 89 -8.27 9.57 -5.83
C PRO A 89 -7.72 8.13 -5.85
N LEU A 90 -8.55 7.17 -6.25
CA LEU A 90 -8.09 5.80 -6.47
C LEU A 90 -6.99 5.77 -7.53
N HIS A 91 -5.88 5.13 -7.18
CA HIS A 91 -4.70 4.93 -8.03
C HIS A 91 -3.99 3.64 -7.62
N TRP A 92 -2.86 3.36 -8.25
CA TRP A 92 -1.91 2.33 -7.81
C TRP A 92 -0.51 2.96 -7.70
N ASP A 93 0.27 2.49 -6.72
CA ASP A 93 1.65 2.95 -6.52
C ASP A 93 2.57 2.44 -7.65
N GLY A 94 3.59 3.23 -7.97
CA GLY A 94 4.51 2.91 -9.06
C GLY A 94 3.96 3.19 -10.47
N ALA A 95 2.84 3.92 -10.63
CA ALA A 95 2.30 4.26 -11.95
C ALA A 95 3.31 4.98 -12.88
N PHE A 96 4.29 5.69 -12.30
CA PHE A 96 5.38 6.37 -13.00
C PHE A 96 6.78 5.86 -12.58
N HIS A 97 6.87 4.69 -11.93
CA HIS A 97 8.11 4.08 -11.44
C HIS A 97 8.01 2.54 -11.45
N GLU A 98 8.86 1.82 -10.72
CA GLU A 98 8.68 0.39 -10.47
C GLU A 98 7.41 0.12 -9.65
N VAL A 99 6.60 -0.84 -10.09
CA VAL A 99 5.30 -1.16 -9.47
C VAL A 99 5.49 -2.19 -8.35
N PRO A 100 5.28 -1.82 -7.07
CA PRO A 100 5.42 -2.75 -5.97
C PRO A 100 4.28 -3.78 -5.93
N ALA A 101 4.61 -5.02 -5.58
CA ALA A 101 3.61 -6.09 -5.43
C ALA A 101 2.87 -6.05 -4.08
N ILE A 102 3.47 -5.45 -3.06
CA ILE A 102 2.92 -5.28 -1.72
C ILE A 102 3.22 -3.85 -1.27
N LEU A 103 2.22 -3.17 -0.73
CA LEU A 103 2.39 -1.95 0.05
C LEU A 103 2.23 -2.30 1.52
N ALA A 104 3.19 -1.89 2.34
CA ALA A 104 3.17 -2.09 3.78
C ALA A 104 3.03 -0.73 4.46
N PHE A 105 2.13 -0.65 5.45
CA PHE A 105 1.92 0.55 6.26
C PHE A 105 2.03 0.18 7.73
N TYR A 106 2.75 0.98 8.50
CA TYR A 106 2.80 0.89 9.96
C TYR A 106 2.26 2.18 10.57
N CYS A 107 1.20 2.03 11.37
CA CYS A 107 0.58 3.14 12.06
C CYS A 107 1.34 3.39 13.38
N VAL A 108 2.16 4.44 13.41
CA VAL A 108 2.89 4.85 14.62
C VAL A 108 1.95 5.61 15.56
N GLU A 109 1.20 6.57 15.02
CA GLU A 109 0.24 7.40 15.75
C GLU A 109 -1.04 7.60 14.93
N ASN A 110 -2.17 7.83 15.60
CA ASN A 110 -3.45 8.13 14.96
C ASN A 110 -4.20 9.19 15.77
N GLU A 111 -3.88 10.47 15.53
CA GLU A 111 -4.39 11.59 16.33
C GLU A 111 -5.60 12.31 15.71
N VAL A 112 -6.01 11.95 14.48
CA VAL A 112 -7.00 12.71 13.70
C VAL A 112 -8.23 11.88 13.36
N GLN A 113 -9.40 12.52 13.43
CA GLN A 113 -10.64 11.98 12.87
C GLN A 113 -10.75 12.33 11.39
N GLY A 114 -11.02 11.32 10.55
CA GLY A 114 -11.04 11.47 9.08
C GLY A 114 -9.79 10.91 8.42
N GLY A 115 -9.60 11.15 7.12
CA GLY A 115 -8.38 10.73 6.41
C GLY A 115 -8.21 9.22 6.24
N ASN A 116 -9.30 8.45 6.23
CA ASN A 116 -9.23 7.00 6.09
C ASN A 116 -8.50 6.59 4.79
N THR A 117 -7.62 5.60 4.88
CA THR A 117 -7.08 4.93 3.70
C THR A 117 -8.13 3.96 3.14
N PHE A 118 -8.53 4.19 1.89
CA PHE A 118 -9.52 3.35 1.20
C PHE A 118 -8.84 2.39 0.23
N PHE A 119 -9.32 1.13 0.21
CA PHE A 119 -8.87 0.10 -0.71
C PHE A 119 -10.05 -0.45 -1.53
N SER A 120 -9.83 -0.70 -2.83
CA SER A 120 -10.85 -1.23 -3.75
C SER A 120 -10.44 -2.59 -4.32
N ASN A 121 -11.35 -3.57 -4.28
CA ASN A 121 -11.13 -4.85 -4.95
C ASN A 121 -11.51 -4.76 -6.43
N THR A 122 -10.56 -4.39 -7.29
CA THR A 122 -10.81 -4.23 -8.73
C THR A 122 -11.30 -5.52 -9.39
N SER A 123 -10.78 -6.69 -9.01
CA SER A 123 -11.26 -7.98 -9.53
C SER A 123 -12.72 -8.24 -9.20
N LYS A 124 -13.17 -7.88 -7.98
CA LYS A 124 -14.58 -7.97 -7.60
C LYS A 124 -15.42 -6.93 -8.35
N VAL A 125 -14.93 -5.69 -8.46
CA VAL A 125 -15.61 -4.64 -9.22
C VAL A 125 -15.89 -5.12 -10.64
N VAL A 126 -14.86 -5.59 -11.36
CA VAL A 126 -14.98 -6.10 -12.73
C VAL A 126 -15.95 -7.28 -12.83
N LYS A 127 -15.91 -8.22 -11.87
CA LYS A 127 -16.83 -9.36 -11.84
C LYS A 127 -18.29 -8.96 -11.65
N ASP A 128 -18.54 -7.89 -10.89
CA ASP A 128 -19.88 -7.41 -10.56
C ASP A 128 -20.43 -6.44 -11.63
N LEU A 129 -19.65 -6.08 -12.65
CA LEU A 129 -20.10 -5.20 -13.73
C LEU A 129 -21.17 -5.88 -14.60
N ASN A 130 -22.11 -5.08 -15.08
CA ASN A 130 -22.97 -5.53 -16.17
C ASN A 130 -22.18 -5.64 -17.48
N PHE A 131 -22.73 -6.41 -18.42
CA PHE A 131 -22.09 -6.69 -19.71
C PHE A 131 -21.72 -5.41 -20.49
N GLU A 132 -22.62 -4.43 -20.51
CA GLU A 132 -22.41 -3.17 -21.25
C GLU A 132 -21.21 -2.37 -20.71
N LEU A 133 -21.10 -2.22 -19.38
CA LEU A 133 -19.99 -1.53 -18.74
C LEU A 133 -18.68 -2.30 -18.88
N PHE A 134 -18.74 -3.63 -18.80
CA PHE A 134 -17.56 -4.47 -18.99
C PHE A 134 -16.99 -4.32 -20.40
N GLU A 135 -17.82 -4.40 -21.43
CA GLU A 135 -17.38 -4.24 -22.83
C GLU A 135 -16.85 -2.82 -23.09
N LYS A 136 -17.46 -1.78 -22.49
CA LYS A 136 -16.94 -0.40 -22.56
C LYS A 136 -15.54 -0.28 -21.93
N LEU A 137 -15.33 -0.83 -20.73
CA LEU A 137 -14.04 -0.75 -20.05
C LEU A 137 -12.94 -1.54 -20.78
N LYS A 138 -13.28 -2.69 -21.36
CA LYS A 138 -12.34 -3.57 -22.07
C LYS A 138 -11.62 -2.88 -23.23
N VAL A 139 -12.30 -1.95 -23.90
CA VAL A 139 -11.74 -1.19 -25.04
C VAL A 139 -11.29 0.22 -24.66
N SER A 140 -11.49 0.62 -23.40
CA SER A 140 -11.08 1.94 -22.93
C SER A 140 -9.57 1.99 -22.72
N SER A 141 -8.96 3.11 -23.13
CA SER A 141 -7.57 3.43 -22.85
C SER A 141 -7.51 4.80 -22.17
N ILE A 142 -6.71 4.90 -21.11
CA ILE A 142 -6.52 6.13 -20.36
C ILE A 142 -5.03 6.44 -20.36
N ARG A 143 -4.67 7.67 -20.73
CA ARG A 143 -3.30 8.18 -20.69
C ARG A 143 -3.16 9.11 -19.50
N TYR A 144 -2.12 8.86 -18.70
CA TYR A 144 -1.75 9.70 -17.57
C TYR A 144 -0.43 10.40 -17.87
N GLU A 145 -0.33 11.66 -17.48
CA GLU A 145 0.88 12.46 -17.56
C GLU A 145 1.03 13.24 -16.25
N THR A 146 2.25 13.35 -15.77
CA THR A 146 2.56 14.18 -14.61
C THR A 146 3.99 14.67 -14.71
N GLN A 147 4.26 15.85 -14.16
CA GLN A 147 5.61 16.42 -14.06
C GLN A 147 6.35 15.79 -12.88
N LYS A 148 7.67 15.70 -12.96
CA LYS A 148 8.49 15.29 -11.81
C LYS A 148 8.39 16.33 -10.68
N VAL A 149 7.78 15.95 -9.55
CA VAL A 149 7.72 16.79 -8.33
C VAL A 149 8.40 16.03 -7.19
N ALA A 150 9.58 16.52 -6.77
CA ALA A 150 10.43 15.86 -5.79
C ALA A 150 10.75 14.39 -6.19
N HIS A 151 10.31 13.42 -5.40
CA HIS A 151 10.54 11.97 -5.62
C HIS A 151 9.42 11.27 -6.39
N TYR A 152 8.34 12.00 -6.73
CA TYR A 152 7.14 11.42 -7.34
C TYR A 152 6.84 12.11 -8.66
N GLY A 153 6.52 11.32 -9.69
CA GLY A 153 6.05 11.84 -10.97
C GLY A 153 6.85 11.35 -12.18
N GLY A 154 6.28 11.59 -13.36
CA GLY A 154 6.80 11.24 -14.68
C GLY A 154 7.80 12.28 -15.19
N ILE A 155 7.90 12.39 -16.52
CA ILE A 155 8.94 13.10 -17.29
C ILE A 155 9.39 14.42 -16.64
#